data_AF-A0A4P9XUB8-F1
#
_entry.id   AF-A0A4P9XUB8-F1
#
_cell.length_a   1.000
_cell.length_b   1.000
_cell.length_c   1.000
_cell.angle_alpha   90.00
_cell.angle_beta   90.00
_cell.angle_gamma   90.00
#
_symmetry.space_group_name_H-M   'P 1'
#
loop_
_entity.id
_entity.type
_entity.pdbx_description
1 polymer ?
#
loop_
_entity_poly.entity_id
_entity_poly.type
_entity_poly.pdbx_seq_one_letter_code
_entity_poly.pdbx_strand_id
1 'polypeptide(L)' 'KENRSSCAYIRFRTVESMLEFHRAFDGHVFINSQNEESRAVVERAPYQKVPKERSKKDAYQGSIEEGGKHTSYCRRAKD' A
#
# COMPACT_ATOMS: atom_id res chain seq x y z
N LYS A 1 6.80 -0.96 22.51
CA LYS A 1 6.18 -1.91 21.55
C LYS A 1 5.63 -1.06 20.41
N GLU A 2 6.41 -0.89 19.33
CA GLU A 2 6.03 -0.04 18.20
C GLU A 2 4.90 -0.75 17.42
N ASN A 3 3.71 -0.16 17.38
CA ASN A 3 2.59 -0.70 16.63
C ASN A 3 2.78 -0.32 15.14
N ARG A 4 3.59 -1.10 14.40
CA ARG A 4 3.73 -0.93 12.95
C ARG A 4 2.48 -1.46 12.25
N SER A 5 1.48 -0.60 12.12
CA SER A 5 0.41 -0.82 11.15
C SER A 5 0.92 -0.49 9.74
N SER A 6 0.57 -1.31 8.76
CA SER A 6 0.81 -1.00 7.35
C SER A 6 -0.34 -0.13 6.85
N CYS A 7 -0.01 1.05 6.29
CA CYS A 7 -0.99 1.98 5.73
C CYS A 7 -0.64 2.29 4.28
N ALA A 8 -1.66 2.33 3.41
CA ALA A 8 -1.51 2.68 2.00
C ALA A 8 -2.62 3.65 1.57
N TYR A 9 -2.31 4.52 0.60
CA TYR A 9 -3.28 5.42 -0.01
C TYR A 9 -3.48 5.03 -1.48
N ILE A 10 -4.74 4.88 -1.87
CA ILE A 10 -5.11 4.47 -3.22
C ILE A 10 -5.96 5.58 -3.85
N ARG A 11 -5.58 6.02 -5.05
CA ARG A 11 -6.40 6.91 -5.86
C ARG A 11 -7.20 6.09 -6.87
N PHE A 12 -8.51 6.14 -6.75
CA PHE A 12 -9.42 5.54 -7.74
C PHE A 12 -9.66 6.48 -8.92
N ARG A 13 -9.85 5.90 -10.11
CA ARG A 13 -10.22 6.65 -11.32
C ARG A 13 -11.73 6.89 -11.40
N THR A 14 -12.53 5.97 -10.86
CA THR A 14 -13.99 6.04 -10.84
C THR A 14 -14.52 5.83 -9.43
N VAL A 15 -15.72 6.34 -9.15
CA VAL A 15 -16.37 6.14 -7.85
C VAL A 15 -16.83 4.69 -7.67
N GLU A 16 -17.27 4.02 -8.74
CA GLU A 16 -17.70 2.62 -8.66
C GLU A 16 -16.58 1.70 -8.19
N SER A 17 -15.37 1.84 -8.74
CA SER A 17 -14.21 1.04 -8.34
C SER A 17 -13.80 1.30 -6.88
N MET A 18 -13.92 2.54 -6.40
CA MET A 18 -13.71 2.85 -4.98
C MET A 18 -14.73 2.14 -4.09
N LEU A 19 -16.01 2.16 -4.48
CA LEU A 19 -17.09 1.54 -3.71
C LEU A 19 -16.97 0.02 -3.69
N GLU A 20 -16.62 -0.61 -4.81
CA GLU A 20 -16.34 -2.05 -4.88
C GLU A 20 -15.17 -2.42 -3.98
N PHE A 21 -14.08 -1.65 -4.03
CA PHE A 21 -12.93 -1.87 -3.15
C PHE A 21 -13.31 -1.76 -1.68
N HIS A 22 -14.04 -0.70 -1.29
CA HIS A 22 -14.47 -0.51 0.09
C HIS A 22 -15.34 -1.68 0.57
N ARG A 23 -16.34 -2.11 -0.22
CA ARG A 23 -17.19 -3.26 0.13
C ARG A 23 -16.42 -4.58 0.28
N ALA A 24 -15.38 -4.77 -0.51
CA ALA A 24 -14.60 -6.00 -0.51
C ALA A 24 -13.55 -6.07 0.61
N PHE A 25 -12.94 -4.94 0.95
CA PHE A 25 -11.75 -4.91 1.81
C PHE A 25 -11.98 -4.28 3.19
N ASP A 26 -13.08 -3.54 3.40
CA ASP A 26 -13.37 -3.01 4.72
C ASP A 26 -13.65 -4.16 5.71
N GLY A 27 -12.85 -4.22 6.77
CA GLY A 27 -12.90 -5.30 7.75
C GLY A 27 -12.29 -6.63 7.31
N HIS A 28 -11.63 -6.71 6.14
CA HIS A 28 -10.94 -7.92 5.66
C HIS A 28 -9.81 -8.33 6.61
N VAL A 29 -9.65 -9.63 6.86
CA VAL A 29 -8.61 -10.15 7.75
C VAL A 29 -7.44 -10.66 6.93
N PHE A 30 -6.30 -10.00 7.08
CA PHE A 30 -5.02 -10.45 6.54
C PHE A 30 -4.31 -11.34 7.55
N ILE A 31 -3.71 -12.42 7.08
CA ILE A 31 -2.93 -13.34 7.90
C ILE A 31 -1.48 -13.30 7.42
N ASN A 32 -0.55 -13.07 8.35
CA ASN A 32 0.87 -13.07 8.02
C ASN A 32 1.47 -14.49 8.02
N SER A 33 2.76 -14.62 7.69
CA SER A 33 3.46 -15.92 7.70
C SER A 33 3.57 -16.56 9.09
N GLN A 34 3.32 -15.80 10.15
CA GLN A 34 3.29 -16.26 11.54
C GLN A 34 1.87 -16.64 12.01
N ASN A 35 0.89 -16.67 11.10
CA ASN A 35 -0.53 -16.88 11.39
C ASN A 35 -1.16 -15.81 12.30
N GLU A 36 -0.60 -14.61 12.36
CA GLU A 36 -1.23 -13.51 13.08
C GLU A 36 -2.26 -12.81 12.19
N GLU A 37 -3.45 -12.60 12.74
CA GLU A 37 -4.55 -11.92 12.07
C GLU A 37 -4.44 -10.39 12.24
N SER A 38 -4.68 -9.66 11.15
CA SER A 38 -4.72 -8.20 11.13
C SER A 38 -5.93 -7.75 10.32
N ARG A 39 -6.82 -6.99 10.95
CA ARG A 39 -8.03 -6.50 10.30
C ARG A 39 -7.76 -5.18 9.57
N ALA A 40 -8.12 -5.13 8.30
CA ALA A 40 -8.05 -3.95 7.47
C ALA A 40 -9.20 -2.99 7.76
N VAL A 41 -8.92 -1.70 7.64
CA VAL A 41 -9.92 -0.64 7.74
C VAL A 41 -9.75 0.25 6.51
N VAL A 42 -10.85 0.53 5.81
CA VAL A 42 -10.85 1.37 4.62
C VAL A 42 -11.53 2.70 4.94
N GLU A 43 -10.72 3.72 5.19
CA GLU A 43 -11.18 5.08 5.46
C GLU A 43 -10.80 6.06 4.35
N ARG A 44 -11.47 7.22 4.35
CA ARG A 44 -11.08 8.32 3.47
C ARG A 44 -9.71 8.85 3.92
N ALA A 45 -8.83 9.09 2.94
CA ALA A 45 -7.53 9.71 3.22
C ALA A 45 -7.73 11.07 3.94
N PRO A 46 -6.96 11.34 5.01
CA PRO A 46 -7.04 12.61 5.75
C PRO A 46 -6.66 13.81 4.87
N TYR A 47 -5.87 13.56 3.83
CA TYR A 47 -5.53 14.52 2.80
C TYR A 47 -5.92 13.98 1.42
N GLN A 48 -6.89 14.65 0.79
CA GLN A 48 -7.49 14.21 -0.47
C GLN A 48 -6.81 14.79 -1.72
N LYS A 49 -5.86 15.73 -1.56
CA LYS A 49 -5.15 16.28 -2.73
C LYS A 49 -4.20 15.23 -3.27
N VAL A 50 -4.36 14.92 -4.55
CA VAL A 50 -3.50 13.98 -5.23
C VAL A 50 -2.14 14.65 -5.49
N PRO A 51 -1.02 13.99 -5.15
CA PRO A 51 0.29 14.45 -5.59
C PRO A 51 0.32 14.63 -7.11
N LYS A 52 0.90 15.74 -7.57
CA LYS A 52 1.12 15.93 -9.02
C LYS A 52 1.94 14.78 -9.55
N GLU A 53 1.59 14.30 -10.74
CA GLU A 53 2.33 13.24 -11.40
C GLU A 53 3.78 13.68 -11.57
N ARG A 54 4.73 12.89 -11.06
CA ARG A 54 6.15 13.20 -11.21
C ARG A 54 6.52 12.97 -12.66
N SER A 55 7.08 13.99 -13.31
CA SER A 55 7.54 13.88 -14.71
C SER A 55 8.70 12.89 -14.89
N LYS A 56 9.44 12.59 -13.82
CA LYS A 56 10.50 11.58 -13.82
C LYS A 56 9.95 10.27 -13.25
N LYS A 57 10.05 9.18 -14.03
CA LYS A 57 9.81 7.82 -13.54
C LYS A 57 10.73 7.53 -12.36
N ASP A 58 10.17 6.95 -11.31
CA ASP A 58 10.96 6.50 -10.17
C ASP A 58 11.90 5.36 -10.62
N ALA A 59 13.16 5.41 -10.18
CA ALA A 59 14.17 4.42 -10.58
C ALA A 59 13.84 2.98 -10.12
N TYR A 60 12.91 2.84 -9.18
CA TYR A 60 12.45 1.57 -8.60
C TYR A 60 11.01 1.23 -9.02
N GLN A 61 10.36 2.02 -9.88
CA GLN A 61 9.03 1.66 -10.38
C GLN A 61 9.11 0.40 -11.24
N GLY A 62 8.34 -0.65 -10.88
CA GLY A 62 8.36 -1.96 -11.56
C GLY A 62 9.49 -2.90 -11.13
N SER A 63 10.38 -2.49 -10.22
CA SER A 63 11.52 -3.32 -9.80
C SER A 63 11.17 -4.46 -8.85
N ILE A 64 9.88 -4.61 -8.49
CA ILE A 64 9.38 -5.70 -7.65
C ILE A 64 9.36 -7.02 -8.44
N GLU A 65 9.01 -6.96 -9.73
CA GLU A 65 8.92 -8.13 -10.60
C GLU A 65 10.31 -8.62 -11.04
N GLU A 66 11.29 -7.71 -11.13
CA GLU A 66 12.66 -8.02 -11.59
C GLU A 66 13.54 -8.70 -10.52
N GLY A 67 13.04 -8.90 -9.29
CA GLY A 67 13.66 -9.70 -8.21
C GLY A 67 14.98 -9.18 -7.61
N GLY A 68 15.89 -8.64 -8.41
CA GLY A 68 17.26 -8.30 -8.01
C GLY A 68 17.45 -6.91 -7.38
N LYS A 69 16.60 -5.92 -7.72
CA LYS A 69 16.71 -4.54 -7.20
C LYS A 69 15.83 -4.28 -5.97
N HIS A 70 14.80 -5.08 -5.74
CA HIS A 70 13.92 -4.98 -4.58
C HIS A 70 14.66 -5.27 -3.26
N THR A 71 15.52 -6.28 -3.25
CA THR A 71 16.30 -6.70 -2.07
C THR A 71 17.25 -5.62 -1.55
N SER A 72 17.84 -4.80 -2.43
CA SER A 72 18.74 -3.71 -2.03
C SER A 72 18.00 -2.45 -1.53
N TYR A 73 16.75 -2.23 -1.95
CA TYR A 73 15.87 -1.23 -1.33
C TYR A 73 15.45 -1.66 0.08
N CYS A 74 14.95 -2.90 0.25
CA CYS A 74 14.54 -3.42 1.55
C CYS A 74 15.69 -3.47 2.58
N ARG A 75 16.93 -3.68 2.12
CA ARG A 75 18.10 -3.68 3.02
C ARG A 75 18.43 -2.30 3.58
N ARG A 76 18.30 -1.23 2.78
CA ARG A 76 18.58 0.15 3.20
C ARG A 76 17.52 0.74 4.13
N ALA A 77 16.29 0.24 4.08
CA ALA A 77 15.22 0.67 4.99
C ALA A 77 15.29 -0.01 6.38
N LYS A 78 16.29 -0.85 6.63
CA LYS A 78 16.54 -1.51 7.91
C LYS A 78 17.72 -0.91 8.70
N ASP A 79 18.45 0.02 8.10
CA ASP A 79 19.44 0.88 8.79
C ASP A 79 18.75 2.17 9.27
#